data_AF-A0AAN4DGD4-F1
#
_entry.id   AF-A0AAN4DGD4-F1
#
_cell.length_a   1.000
_cell.length_b   1.000
_cell.length_c   1.000
_cell.angle_alpha   90.00
_cell.angle_beta   90.00
_cell.angle_gamma   90.00
#
_symmetry.space_group_name_H-M   'P 1'
#
loop_
_entity.id
_entity.type
_entity.pdbx_description
1 polymer ?
#
loop_
_entity_poly.entity_id
_entity_poly.type
_entity_poly.pdbx_seq_one_letter_code
_entity_poly.pdbx_strand_id
1 'polypeptide(L)' 'MSTEMKTGLVLSGGGAVGAYQAGVVKALAECGTQISMVSGTSIGAFNGAIIAASPDLSEAAVRLEALW' A
#
# COMPACT_ATOMS: atom_id res chain seq x y z
N MET A 1 16.62 -7.27 -23.45
CA MET A 1 15.46 -6.86 -22.64
C MET A 1 15.97 -6.44 -21.28
N SER A 2 15.83 -5.18 -20.89
CA SER A 2 16.04 -4.77 -19.50
C SER A 2 14.93 -5.38 -18.66
N THR A 3 15.27 -6.22 -17.69
CA THR A 3 14.30 -6.67 -16.69
C THR A 3 13.90 -5.47 -15.85
N GLU A 4 12.64 -5.07 -15.96
CA GLU A 4 12.05 -4.05 -15.11
C GLU A 4 12.19 -4.48 -13.64
N MET A 5 12.74 -3.60 -12.80
CA MET A 5 12.90 -3.87 -11.37
C MET A 5 11.52 -3.86 -10.72
N LYS A 6 11.12 -5.01 -10.16
CA LYS A 6 9.84 -5.15 -9.46
C LYS A 6 10.00 -4.80 -7.98
N THR A 7 9.19 -3.85 -7.51
CA THR A 7 9.16 -3.45 -6.10
C THR A 7 8.02 -4.15 -5.38
N GLY A 8 8.31 -4.74 -4.22
CA GLY A 8 7.31 -5.30 -3.31
C GLY A 8 7.10 -4.42 -2.08
N LEU A 9 5.85 -4.23 -1.67
CA LEU A 9 5.48 -3.51 -0.45
C LEU A 9 5.10 -4.52 0.65
N VAL A 10 5.72 -4.41 1.83
CA VAL A 10 5.43 -5.29 2.97
C VAL A 10 4.82 -4.47 4.11
N LEU A 11 3.62 -4.85 4.54
CA LEU A 11 2.86 -4.18 5.58
C LEU A 11 2.78 -5.05 6.84
N SER A 12 3.49 -4.65 7.89
CA SER A 12 3.46 -5.37 9.17
C SER A 12 2.08 -5.26 9.85
N GLY A 13 1.81 -6.20 10.75
CA GLY A 13 0.69 -6.08 11.69
C GLY A 13 0.98 -5.08 12.82
N GLY A 14 0.00 -4.93 13.72
CA GLY A 14 0.04 -4.05 14.88
C GLY A 14 -1.14 -3.07 14.86
N GLY A 15 -2.02 -3.12 15.86
CA GLY A 15 -3.33 -2.42 15.79
C GLY A 15 -3.22 -0.94 15.42
N ALA A 16 -2.33 -0.19 16.09
CA ALA A 16 -2.19 1.25 15.91
C ALA A 16 -1.49 1.69 14.61
N VAL A 17 -0.92 0.78 13.79
CA VAL A 17 -0.18 1.14 12.57
C VAL A 17 -1.04 1.22 11.30
N GLY A 18 -2.36 0.97 11.39
CA GLY A 18 -3.28 1.04 10.25
C GLY A 18 -3.33 2.42 9.57
N ALA A 19 -3.65 3.47 10.34
CA ALA A 19 -3.67 4.85 9.85
C ALA A 19 -2.29 5.35 9.41
N TYR A 20 -1.23 4.91 10.09
CA TYR A 20 0.16 5.21 9.68
C TYR A 20 0.45 4.67 8.27
N GLN A 21 0.03 3.43 7.98
CA GLN A 21 0.21 2.83 6.65
C GLN A 21 -0.57 3.58 5.57
N ALA A 22 -1.74 4.15 5.88
CA ALA A 22 -2.47 5.00 4.93
C ALA A 22 -1.64 6.23 4.51
N GLY A 23 -1.00 6.90 5.47
CA GLY A 23 -0.09 8.02 5.20
C GLY A 23 1.13 7.60 4.37
N VAL A 24 1.71 6.42 4.64
CA VAL A 24 2.81 5.87 3.83
C VAL A 24 2.38 5.64 2.38
N VAL A 25 1.20 5.03 2.16
CA VAL A 25 0.68 4.78 0.81
C VAL A 25 0.44 6.08 0.05
N LYS A 26 -0.09 7.11 0.73
CA LYS A 26 -0.26 8.46 0.16
C LYS A 26 1.08 9.06 -0.29
N ALA A 27 2.10 9.03 0.56
CA ALA A 27 3.43 9.54 0.20
C ALA A 27 4.06 8.75 -0.96
N LEU A 28 3.89 7.42 -1.00
CA LEU A 28 4.39 6.60 -2.10
C LEU A 28 3.69 6.94 -3.43
N ALA A 29 2.38 7.22 -3.40
CA ALA A 29 1.62 7.67 -4.55
C ALA A 29 2.10 9.04 -5.06
N GLU A 30 2.30 10.00 -4.17
CA GLU A 30 2.84 11.34 -4.49
C GLU A 30 4.25 11.27 -5.11
N CYS A 31 5.06 10.29 -4.71
CA CYS A 31 6.37 10.02 -5.29
C CYS A 31 6.32 9.26 -6.64
N GLY A 32 5.15 8.87 -7.14
CA GLY A 32 5.01 8.09 -8.37
C GLY A 32 5.52 6.65 -8.27
N THR A 33 5.62 6.09 -7.05
CA THR A 33 6.17 4.76 -6.82
C THR A 33 5.30 3.69 -7.47
N GLN A 34 5.91 2.75 -8.19
CA GLN A 34 5.23 1.59 -8.76
C GLN A 34 5.48 0.36 -7.86
N ILE A 35 4.39 -0.28 -7.42
CA ILE A 35 4.44 -1.48 -6.58
C ILE A 35 3.87 -2.65 -7.38
N SER A 36 4.67 -3.69 -7.55
CA SER A 36 4.30 -4.88 -8.31
C SER A 36 3.64 -5.96 -7.47
N MET A 37 3.82 -5.92 -6.14
CA MET A 37 3.29 -6.92 -5.23
C MET A 37 3.15 -6.34 -3.82
N VAL A 38 2.16 -6.81 -3.07
CA VAL A 38 1.96 -6.46 -1.66
C VAL A 38 1.90 -7.73 -0.82
N SER A 39 2.50 -7.67 0.37
CA SER A 39 2.39 -8.69 1.41
C SER A 39 2.01 -8.02 2.71
N GLY A 40 1.16 -8.65 3.51
CA GLY A 40 0.72 -8.06 4.77
C GLY A 40 0.30 -9.10 5.81
N THR A 41 0.35 -8.70 7.08
CA THR A 41 -0.10 -9.53 8.22
C THR A 41 -1.11 -8.76 9.08
N SER A 42 -2.21 -9.40 9.49
CA SER A 42 -3.27 -8.78 10.31
C SER A 42 -3.75 -7.46 9.68
N ILE A 43 -3.60 -6.32 10.35
CA ILE A 43 -4.04 -5.04 9.77
C ILE A 43 -3.29 -4.65 8.49
N GLY A 44 -2.01 -5.03 8.38
CA GLY A 44 -1.25 -4.88 7.15
C GLY A 44 -1.79 -5.75 6.02
N ALA A 45 -2.36 -6.92 6.32
CA ALA A 45 -3.03 -7.76 5.31
C ALA A 45 -4.31 -7.11 4.80
N PHE A 46 -5.09 -6.49 5.69
CA PHE A 46 -6.30 -5.76 5.33
C PHE A 46 -6.00 -4.55 4.45
N ASN A 47 -5.05 -3.69 4.87
CA ASN A 47 -4.59 -2.58 4.06
C ASN A 47 -3.98 -3.06 2.73
N GLY A 48 -3.19 -4.13 2.76
CA GLY A 48 -2.62 -4.75 1.55
C GLY A 48 -3.69 -5.22 0.57
N ALA A 49 -4.80 -5.78 1.04
CA ALA A 49 -5.92 -6.16 0.19
C ALA A 49 -6.57 -4.94 -0.50
N ILE A 50 -6.72 -3.82 0.21
CA ILE A 50 -7.25 -2.57 -0.36
C ILE A 50 -6.30 -2.05 -1.44
N ILE A 51 -4.99 -2.06 -1.19
CA ILE A 51 -3.97 -1.65 -2.17
C ILE A 51 -4.04 -2.54 -3.41
N ALA A 52 -4.06 -3.87 -3.25
CA ALA A 52 -4.12 -4.81 -4.36
C ALA A 52 -5.42 -4.74 -5.18
N ALA A 53 -6.53 -4.35 -4.54
CA ALA A 53 -7.84 -4.18 -5.19
C ALA A 53 -8.04 -2.79 -5.80
N SER A 54 -7.04 -1.90 -5.71
CA SER A 54 -7.08 -0.56 -6.29
C SER A 54 -6.32 -0.54 -7.63
N PRO A 55 -6.74 0.28 -8.60
CA PRO A 55 -6.06 0.39 -9.89
C PRO A 55 -4.62 0.89 -9.76
N ASP A 56 -4.35 1.78 -8.80
CA ASP A 56 -3.03 2.33 -8.51
C ASP A 56 -2.93 2.79 -7.04
N LEU A 57 -1.74 3.27 -6.64
CA LEU A 57 -1.50 3.75 -5.28
C LEU A 57 -2.26 5.04 -4.94
N SER A 58 -2.64 5.86 -5.93
CA SER A 58 -3.38 7.11 -5.67
C SER A 58 -4.80 6.79 -5.22
N GLU A 59 -5.48 5.90 -5.94
CA GLU A 59 -6.80 5.40 -5.53
C GLU A 59 -6.72 4.60 -4.21
N ALA A 60 -5.67 3.79 -4.03
CA ALA A 60 -5.45 3.07 -2.77
C ALA A 60 -5.30 4.04 -1.59
N ALA A 61 -4.56 5.14 -1.76
CA ALA A 61 -4.38 6.15 -0.73
C ALA A 61 -5.71 6.79 -0.30
N VAL A 62 -6.56 7.16 -1.27
CA VAL A 62 -7.89 7.72 -1.00
C VAL A 62 -8.77 6.74 -0.21
N ARG A 63 -8.77 5.47 -0.60
CA ARG A 63 -9.57 4.43 0.07
C ARG A 63 -9.10 4.15 1.48
N LEU A 64 -7.78 4.12 1.70
CA LEU A 64 -7.20 3.95 3.03
C LEU A 64 -7.45 5.18 3.91
N GLU A 65 -7.31 6.40 3.37
CA GLU A 65 -7.60 7.65 4.10
C GLU A 65 -9.08 7.78 4.48
N ALA A 66 -10.00 7.22 3.69
CA ALA A 66 -11.43 7.20 4.04
C ALA A 66 -11.79 6.17 5.13
N LEU A 67 -10.98 5.12 5.28
CA LEU A 67 -11.20 4.03 6.23
C LEU A 67 -10.65 4.34 7.63
N TRP A 68 -9.50 5.03 7.70
CA TRP A 68 -8.71 5.28 8.90
C TRP A 68 -8.95 6.66 9.49
#